data_AF-A0A536GMD4-F1
#
_entry.id   AF-A0A536GMD4-F1
#
_cell.length_a   1.000
_cell.length_b   1.000
_cell.length_c   1.000
_cell.angle_alpha   90.00
_cell.angle_beta   90.00
_cell.angle_gamma   90.00
#
_symmetry.space_group_name_H-M   'P 1'
#
loop_
_entity.id
_entity.type
_entity.pdbx_description
1 polymer ?
#
loop_
_entity_poly.entity_id
_entity_poly.type
_entity_poly.pdbx_seq_one_letter_code
_entity_poly.pdbx_strand_id
1 'polypeptide(L)'
;MAPAERRGPHDRIGRPRGMPLRRARHASRATFVLLVAGVLAACSGGSSAGPSSPPASPLTEAAAKIALMSRFGPLVYCDPDFYPIAREDESEAAKGHVKDMQADNVVWAAIAAHFGFDPASTPTGDGLLTVYRAWKMMRALTLTRSSDGWSFDAPFGGVGPDPSASERVTRVAGTIAADGTITVATQEPGGSPPCPICLARGTKIATPGGEIAVEALRSGDPVWTLDASGRRVASTIVQVGSTPVPPTHRVVRLQLADGRLVLVSPGHPLPDGRPVASLGVGDTYDGAVVTSADLAPYDGGRTFDVLPAGDTGVYWANGIELGSTLFR
;
A
#
# COMPACT_ATOMS: atom_id res chain seq x y z
N MET A 1 5.05 59.92 -23.35
CA MET A 1 6.16 59.60 -24.27
C MET A 1 5.92 58.17 -24.76
N ALA A 2 5.64 58.04 -26.05
CA ALA A 2 5.22 56.82 -26.73
C ALA A 2 6.40 55.82 -26.94
N PRO A 3 6.14 54.57 -27.34
CA PRO A 3 6.99 53.40 -27.12
C PRO A 3 7.92 53.08 -28.31
N ALA A 4 8.84 52.14 -28.11
CA ALA A 4 9.63 51.55 -29.18
C ALA A 4 9.01 50.21 -29.65
N GLU A 5 8.41 50.24 -30.83
CA GLU A 5 8.18 49.09 -31.71
C GLU A 5 9.52 48.54 -32.23
N ARG A 6 9.59 47.22 -32.48
CA ARG A 6 10.09 46.68 -33.75
C ARG A 6 9.48 45.32 -34.08
N ARG A 7 9.18 45.17 -35.38
CA ARG A 7 8.28 44.23 -36.07
C ARG A 7 8.91 42.86 -36.40
N GLY A 8 8.05 41.91 -36.83
CA GLY A 8 8.32 40.51 -37.23
C GLY A 8 9.11 40.31 -38.53
N PRO A 9 9.08 39.13 -39.19
CA PRO A 9 7.88 38.56 -39.84
C PRO A 9 7.71 37.00 -39.88
N HIS A 10 6.49 36.55 -40.25
CA HIS A 10 6.04 35.40 -41.09
C HIS A 10 6.90 34.10 -41.17
N ASP A 11 6.37 32.87 -41.04
CA ASP A 11 5.39 32.14 -41.87
C ASP A 11 4.91 30.88 -41.09
N ARG A 12 3.62 30.52 -41.01
CA ARG A 12 2.76 29.77 -41.97
C ARG A 12 3.23 28.35 -42.34
N ILE A 13 2.25 27.44 -42.39
CA ILE A 13 2.24 26.07 -42.98
C ILE A 13 2.66 24.97 -41.97
N GLY A 14 1.91 23.90 -41.71
CA GLY A 14 0.64 23.39 -42.23
C GLY A 14 0.34 22.03 -41.57
N ARG A 15 -0.93 21.78 -41.23
CA ARG A 15 -1.43 20.43 -40.90
C ARG A 15 -1.37 19.54 -42.14
N PRO A 16 -1.01 18.25 -42.05
CA PRO A 16 -1.45 17.27 -43.01
C PRO A 16 -2.83 16.73 -42.61
N ARG A 17 -3.79 16.94 -43.52
CA ARG A 17 -5.03 16.15 -43.65
C ARG A 17 -4.67 14.73 -44.10
N GLY A 18 -5.44 13.74 -43.65
CA GLY A 18 -5.27 12.34 -44.02
C GLY A 18 -5.77 11.97 -45.41
N MET A 19 -5.47 10.74 -45.82
CA MET A 19 -6.19 9.85 -46.73
C MET A 19 -5.30 8.59 -47.00
N PRO A 20 -5.79 7.49 -47.62
CA PRO A 20 -6.82 6.58 -47.15
C PRO A 20 -6.37 5.10 -47.19
N LEU A 21 -7.23 4.23 -46.66
CA LEU A 21 -7.49 2.82 -47.00
C LEU A 21 -6.56 2.12 -48.01
N ARG A 22 -5.98 1.00 -47.56
CA ARG A 22 -5.81 -0.18 -48.42
C ARG A 22 -6.37 -1.43 -47.72
N ARG A 23 -7.56 -1.81 -48.16
CA ARG A 23 -8.06 -3.19 -48.10
C ARG A 23 -7.15 -4.06 -48.97
N ALA A 24 -6.61 -5.13 -48.41
CA ALA A 24 -6.20 -6.29 -49.17
C ALA A 24 -7.09 -7.47 -48.76
N ARG A 25 -8.02 -7.81 -49.66
CA ARG A 25 -8.68 -9.11 -49.71
C ARG A 25 -7.84 -10.00 -50.61
N HIS A 26 -7.45 -11.19 -50.17
CA HIS A 26 -7.30 -12.43 -50.95
C HIS A 26 -7.26 -13.56 -49.90
N ALA A 27 -8.33 -14.31 -49.64
CA ALA A 27 -8.83 -15.44 -50.45
C ALA A 27 -7.71 -16.43 -50.79
N SER A 28 -7.68 -17.58 -50.10
CA SER A 28 -7.62 -18.88 -50.76
C SER A 28 -7.97 -20.01 -49.79
N ARG A 29 -8.96 -20.79 -50.24
CA ARG A 29 -9.43 -22.06 -49.70
C ARG A 29 -8.48 -23.19 -50.15
N ALA A 30 -8.24 -24.15 -49.27
CA ALA A 30 -7.93 -25.55 -49.59
C ALA A 30 -8.03 -26.31 -48.26
N THR A 31 -9.19 -26.82 -47.82
CA THR A 31 -9.84 -28.07 -48.23
C THR A 31 -8.85 -29.13 -48.75
N PHE A 32 -8.37 -29.99 -47.86
CA PHE A 32 -7.85 -31.29 -48.22
C PHE A 32 -8.67 -32.35 -47.49
N VAL A 33 -9.59 -32.94 -48.23
CA VAL A 33 -10.27 -34.19 -47.89
C VAL A 33 -9.38 -35.30 -48.43
N LEU A 34 -8.97 -36.22 -47.57
CA LEU A 34 -8.56 -37.55 -48.02
C LEU A 34 -9.04 -38.59 -47.02
N LEU A 35 -9.62 -39.62 -47.60
CA LEU A 35 -10.54 -40.61 -47.08
C LEU A 35 -9.91 -41.99 -47.35
N VAL A 36 -10.25 -42.99 -46.53
CA VAL A 36 -10.08 -44.45 -46.73
C VAL A 36 -8.69 -45.00 -46.34
N ALA A 37 -8.48 -46.14 -45.66
CA ALA A 37 -9.25 -47.27 -45.11
C ALA A 37 -8.46 -47.76 -43.86
N GLY A 38 -9.02 -48.38 -42.82
CA GLY A 38 -9.80 -49.61 -42.82
C GLY A 38 -8.91 -50.80 -42.45
N VAL A 39 -8.70 -51.04 -41.15
CA VAL A 39 -8.28 -52.34 -40.61
C VAL A 39 -9.22 -52.69 -39.46
N LEU A 40 -10.07 -53.68 -39.70
CA LEU A 40 -10.86 -54.38 -38.71
C LEU A 40 -9.96 -55.42 -38.02
N ALA A 41 -9.82 -55.34 -36.70
CA ALA A 41 -9.45 -56.47 -35.87
C ALA A 41 -10.34 -56.45 -34.63
N ALA A 42 -11.04 -57.57 -34.44
CA ALA A 42 -12.07 -57.77 -33.42
C ALA A 42 -11.50 -58.32 -32.11
N CYS A 43 -12.31 -58.13 -31.06
CA CYS A 43 -12.40 -58.89 -29.80
C CYS A 43 -11.34 -58.63 -28.73
N SER A 44 -11.72 -57.95 -27.66
CA SER A 44 -12.08 -58.58 -26.37
C SER A 44 -12.27 -57.51 -25.29
N GLY A 45 -13.25 -57.72 -24.42
CA GLY A 45 -13.61 -56.80 -23.37
C GLY A 45 -12.49 -56.56 -22.37
N GLY A 46 -12.17 -55.29 -22.17
CA GLY A 46 -11.42 -54.80 -21.04
C GLY A 46 -11.84 -53.35 -20.85
N SER A 47 -12.62 -53.08 -19.80
CA SER A 47 -12.88 -51.71 -19.37
C SER A 47 -11.55 -51.04 -19.07
N SER A 48 -11.00 -50.32 -20.04
CA SER A 48 -9.87 -49.43 -19.82
C SER A 48 -10.39 -48.27 -18.97
N ALA A 49 -10.11 -48.35 -17.67
CA ALA A 49 -10.11 -47.18 -16.83
C ALA A 49 -9.27 -46.10 -17.55
N GLY A 50 -9.92 -45.00 -17.93
CA GLY A 50 -9.20 -43.83 -18.43
C GLY A 50 -8.15 -43.42 -17.41
N PRO A 51 -7.04 -42.79 -17.82
CA PRO A 51 -6.04 -42.31 -16.89
C PRO A 51 -6.72 -41.34 -15.91
N SER A 52 -6.92 -41.78 -14.68
CA SER A 52 -7.33 -40.94 -13.57
C SER A 52 -6.27 -39.86 -13.45
N SER A 53 -6.61 -38.61 -13.79
CA SER A 53 -5.74 -37.48 -13.47
C SER A 53 -5.41 -37.55 -11.99
N PRO A 54 -4.13 -37.41 -11.58
CA PRO A 54 -3.81 -37.35 -10.16
C PRO A 54 -4.66 -36.25 -9.52
N PRO A 55 -5.18 -36.46 -8.29
CA PRO A 55 -5.91 -35.41 -7.61
C PRO A 55 -5.02 -34.16 -7.60
N ALA A 56 -5.55 -33.04 -8.08
CA ALA A 56 -4.84 -31.78 -8.08
C ALA A 56 -4.35 -31.52 -6.66
N SER A 57 -3.05 -31.25 -6.50
CA SER A 57 -2.50 -30.89 -5.20
C SER A 57 -3.32 -29.75 -4.61
N PRO A 58 -3.68 -29.83 -3.32
CA PRO A 58 -4.45 -28.76 -2.69
C PRO A 58 -3.68 -27.45 -2.83
N LEU A 59 -4.42 -26.37 -3.10
CA LEU A 59 -3.88 -25.02 -3.23
C LEU A 59 -2.96 -24.72 -2.03
N THR A 60 -1.86 -24.00 -2.23
CA THR A 60 -1.04 -23.53 -1.11
C THR A 60 -1.57 -22.19 -0.61
N GLU A 61 -1.23 -21.77 0.61
CA GLU A 61 -1.59 -20.43 1.10
C GLU A 61 -1.08 -19.33 0.17
N ALA A 62 0.16 -19.47 -0.32
CA ALA A 62 0.76 -18.55 -1.27
C ALA A 62 -0.04 -18.46 -2.60
N ALA A 63 -0.45 -19.61 -3.15
CA ALA A 63 -1.29 -19.65 -4.34
C ALA A 63 -2.70 -19.08 -4.08
N ALA A 64 -3.25 -19.28 -2.88
CA ALA A 64 -4.52 -18.70 -2.47
C ALA A 64 -4.46 -17.16 -2.43
N LYS A 65 -3.40 -16.58 -1.86
CA LYS A 65 -3.18 -15.12 -1.86
C LYS A 65 -3.09 -14.56 -3.28
N ILE A 66 -2.35 -15.22 -4.17
CA ILE A 66 -2.26 -14.82 -5.58
C ILE A 66 -3.61 -14.89 -6.28
N ALA A 67 -4.40 -15.94 -6.04
CA ALA A 67 -5.73 -16.08 -6.63
C ALA A 67 -6.69 -14.96 -6.18
N LEU A 68 -6.63 -14.58 -4.89
CA LEU A 68 -7.42 -13.47 -4.35
C LEU A 68 -7.02 -12.12 -4.98
N MET A 69 -5.72 -11.81 -5.06
CA MET A 69 -5.25 -10.58 -5.71
C MET A 69 -5.55 -10.54 -7.21
N SER A 70 -5.49 -11.70 -7.88
CA SER A 70 -5.87 -11.81 -9.30
C SER A 70 -7.37 -11.55 -9.52
N ARG A 71 -8.22 -11.96 -8.57
CA ARG A 71 -9.68 -11.81 -8.66
C ARG A 71 -10.16 -10.41 -8.28
N PHE A 72 -9.64 -9.85 -7.20
CA PHE A 72 -10.15 -8.62 -6.59
C PHE A 72 -9.27 -7.39 -6.87
N GLY A 73 -8.07 -7.59 -7.42
CA GLY A 73 -7.08 -6.54 -7.68
C GLY A 73 -6.03 -6.44 -6.56
N PRO A 74 -5.18 -5.41 -6.62
CA PRO A 74 -4.16 -5.17 -5.60
C PRO A 74 -4.76 -5.06 -4.19
N LEU A 75 -3.99 -5.54 -3.22
CA LEU A 75 -4.31 -5.33 -1.82
C LEU A 75 -4.14 -3.84 -1.48
N VAL A 76 -5.08 -3.27 -0.73
CA VAL A 76 -4.88 -1.95 -0.11
C VAL A 76 -4.32 -2.19 1.29
N TYR A 77 -3.10 -1.72 1.54
CA TYR A 77 -2.36 -1.99 2.77
C TYR A 77 -1.40 -0.85 3.07
N CYS A 78 -0.84 -0.87 4.28
CA CYS A 78 0.19 0.08 4.68
C CYS A 78 1.52 -0.38 4.10
N ASP A 79 1.76 0.00 2.85
CA ASP A 79 2.96 -0.38 2.10
C ASP A 79 4.21 0.11 2.82
N PRO A 80 5.13 -0.76 3.27
CA PRO A 80 6.27 -0.36 4.08
C PRO A 80 7.24 0.62 3.40
N ASP A 81 7.21 0.71 2.06
CA ASP A 81 8.05 1.67 1.36
C ASP A 81 7.45 3.07 1.40
N PHE A 82 6.15 3.19 1.17
CA PHE A 82 5.45 4.48 1.12
C PHE A 82 4.94 4.92 2.48
N TYR A 83 4.72 3.95 3.36
CA TYR A 83 4.09 4.12 4.64
C TYR A 83 5.11 3.93 5.77
N PRO A 84 5.24 4.92 6.67
CA PRO A 84 4.44 6.14 6.73
C PRO A 84 4.99 7.31 5.90
N ILE A 85 6.20 7.19 5.32
CA ILE A 85 6.67 8.02 4.20
C ILE A 85 7.65 7.21 3.33
N ALA A 86 7.62 7.45 2.02
CA ALA A 86 8.66 7.07 1.06
C ALA A 86 10.02 7.68 1.40
N ARG A 87 10.98 6.83 1.80
CA ARG A 87 12.36 7.24 2.13
C ARG A 87 13.34 7.08 0.98
N GLU A 88 12.99 6.27 0.01
CA GLU A 88 13.82 5.96 -1.15
C GLU A 88 12.92 5.68 -2.36
N ASP A 89 13.52 5.74 -3.54
CA ASP A 89 12.83 5.30 -4.76
C ASP A 89 12.48 3.82 -4.63
N GLU A 90 11.24 3.46 -4.91
CA GLU A 90 10.75 2.08 -4.76
C GLU A 90 11.57 1.08 -5.60
N SER A 91 12.16 1.53 -6.71
CA SER A 91 13.05 0.70 -7.54
C SER A 91 14.40 0.43 -6.87
N GLU A 92 14.91 1.36 -6.07
CA GLU A 92 16.10 1.15 -5.25
C GLU A 92 15.79 0.23 -4.06
N ALA A 93 14.64 0.43 -3.39
CA ALA A 93 14.15 -0.48 -2.35
C ALA A 93 14.05 -1.92 -2.86
N ALA A 94 13.48 -2.10 -4.06
CA ALA A 94 13.34 -3.40 -4.70
C ALA A 94 14.68 -4.12 -4.91
N LYS A 95 15.74 -3.39 -5.28
CA LYS A 95 17.10 -3.93 -5.41
C LYS A 95 17.68 -4.33 -4.06
N GLY A 96 17.45 -3.53 -3.03
CA GLY A 96 17.88 -3.80 -1.65
C GLY A 96 17.29 -5.10 -1.09
N HIS A 97 16.06 -5.43 -1.46
CA HIS A 97 15.30 -6.56 -0.92
C HIS A 97 15.37 -7.87 -1.72
N VAL A 98 16.15 -7.97 -2.80
CA VAL A 98 16.24 -9.20 -3.62
C VAL A 98 16.56 -10.44 -2.78
N LYS A 99 17.53 -10.33 -1.86
CA LYS A 99 17.94 -11.46 -1.00
C LYS A 99 16.81 -11.90 -0.06
N ASP A 100 16.06 -10.95 0.50
CA ASP A 100 14.94 -11.25 1.39
C ASP A 100 13.79 -11.91 0.64
N MET A 101 13.51 -11.44 -0.59
CA MET A 101 12.51 -12.04 -1.46
C MET A 101 12.85 -13.49 -1.80
N GLN A 102 14.10 -13.78 -2.17
CA GLN A 102 14.56 -15.13 -2.51
C GLN A 102 14.63 -16.05 -1.29
N ALA A 103 14.94 -15.51 -0.10
CA ALA A 103 14.94 -16.29 1.14
C ALA A 103 13.53 -16.81 1.49
N ASP A 104 12.47 -16.10 1.10
CA ASP A 104 11.08 -16.56 1.19
C ASP A 104 10.72 -17.48 0.01
N ASN A 105 11.34 -18.67 -0.02
CA ASN A 105 11.27 -19.60 -1.15
C ASN A 105 9.82 -19.95 -1.58
N VAL A 106 8.88 -20.03 -0.64
CA VAL A 106 7.48 -20.37 -0.93
C VAL A 106 6.77 -19.24 -1.65
N VAL A 107 6.94 -18.00 -1.15
CA VAL A 107 6.36 -16.80 -1.78
C VAL A 107 7.05 -16.52 -3.11
N TRP A 108 8.37 -16.62 -3.18
CA TRP A 108 9.16 -16.44 -4.41
C TRP A 108 8.69 -17.38 -5.52
N ALA A 109 8.55 -18.68 -5.23
CA ALA A 109 8.10 -19.66 -6.21
C ALA A 109 6.67 -19.40 -6.70
N ALA A 110 5.76 -18.97 -5.80
CA ALA A 110 4.40 -18.62 -6.18
C ALA A 110 4.35 -17.39 -7.09
N ILE A 111 5.13 -16.36 -6.77
CA ILE A 111 5.26 -15.14 -7.58
C ILE A 111 5.89 -15.45 -8.94
N ALA A 112 6.92 -16.30 -8.97
CA ALA A 112 7.56 -16.79 -10.20
C ALA A 112 6.57 -17.52 -11.11
N ALA A 113 5.76 -18.42 -10.54
CA ALA A 113 4.73 -19.13 -11.29
C ALA A 113 3.64 -18.19 -11.83
N HIS A 114 3.27 -17.15 -11.08
CA HIS A 114 2.24 -16.19 -11.49
C HIS A 114 2.71 -15.25 -12.61
N PHE A 115 3.92 -14.71 -12.50
CA PHE A 115 4.47 -13.78 -13.50
C PHE A 115 5.24 -14.47 -14.62
N GLY A 116 5.47 -15.79 -14.54
CA GLY A 116 6.07 -16.60 -15.59
C GLY A 116 7.58 -16.39 -15.75
N PHE A 117 8.32 -16.24 -14.64
CA PHE A 117 9.80 -16.20 -14.66
C PHE A 117 10.42 -17.42 -14.00
N ASP A 118 11.66 -17.75 -14.37
CA ASP A 118 12.42 -18.84 -13.75
C ASP A 118 12.83 -18.45 -12.33
N PRO A 119 12.41 -19.17 -11.26
CA PRO A 119 12.76 -18.83 -9.89
C PRO A 119 14.27 -18.87 -9.60
N ALA A 120 15.09 -19.53 -10.44
CA ALA A 120 16.55 -19.48 -10.35
C ALA A 120 17.16 -18.18 -10.92
N SER A 121 16.35 -17.36 -11.59
CA SER A 121 16.73 -16.07 -12.16
C SER A 121 16.14 -14.90 -11.36
N THR A 122 16.77 -13.73 -11.43
CA THR A 122 16.25 -12.50 -10.82
C THR A 122 15.77 -11.55 -11.92
N PRO A 123 14.47 -11.18 -11.95
CA PRO A 123 13.98 -10.14 -12.84
C PRO A 123 14.71 -8.80 -12.62
N THR A 124 14.71 -7.93 -13.63
CA THR A 124 15.37 -6.61 -13.59
C THR A 124 14.39 -5.50 -13.97
N GLY A 125 14.73 -4.24 -13.66
CA GLY A 125 13.91 -3.07 -13.99
C GLY A 125 12.47 -3.20 -13.48
N ASP A 126 11.50 -2.90 -14.35
CA ASP A 126 10.06 -2.97 -14.03
C ASP A 126 9.60 -4.38 -13.60
N GLY A 127 10.26 -5.42 -14.09
CA GLY A 127 9.99 -6.80 -13.69
C GLY A 127 10.34 -7.04 -12.22
N LEU A 128 11.47 -6.52 -11.76
CA LEU A 128 11.87 -6.58 -10.37
C LEU A 128 10.88 -5.81 -9.47
N LEU A 129 10.48 -4.61 -9.91
CA LEU A 129 9.52 -3.79 -9.17
C LEU A 129 8.14 -4.47 -9.06
N THR A 130 7.69 -5.14 -10.12
CA THR A 130 6.44 -5.91 -10.13
C THR A 130 6.49 -7.07 -9.13
N VAL A 131 7.59 -7.82 -9.12
CA VAL A 131 7.82 -8.92 -8.16
C VAL A 131 7.88 -8.40 -6.73
N TYR A 132 8.56 -7.29 -6.49
CA TYR A 132 8.68 -6.67 -5.18
C TYR A 132 7.34 -6.21 -4.62
N ARG A 133 6.53 -5.51 -5.43
CA ARG A 133 5.16 -5.12 -5.05
C ARG A 133 4.28 -6.33 -4.70
N ALA A 134 4.34 -7.39 -5.50
CA ALA A 134 3.62 -8.63 -5.21
C ALA A 134 4.09 -9.28 -3.90
N TRP A 135 5.40 -9.33 -3.66
CA TRP A 135 5.97 -9.86 -2.42
C TRP A 135 5.50 -9.10 -1.19
N LYS A 136 5.47 -7.76 -1.23
CA LYS A 136 4.94 -6.94 -0.13
C LYS A 136 3.46 -7.25 0.14
N MET A 137 2.62 -7.30 -0.91
CA MET A 137 1.20 -7.62 -0.76
C MET A 137 0.95 -9.05 -0.22
N MET A 138 1.72 -10.04 -0.68
CA MET A 138 1.67 -11.43 -0.19
C MET A 138 1.92 -11.53 1.32
N ARG A 139 2.82 -10.70 1.84
CA ARG A 139 3.16 -10.64 3.27
C ARG A 139 2.12 -9.87 4.08
N ALA A 140 1.45 -8.88 3.48
CA ALA A 140 0.42 -8.09 4.11
C ALA A 140 -0.95 -8.79 4.17
N LEU A 141 -1.31 -9.57 3.14
CA LEU A 141 -2.57 -10.31 3.11
C LEU A 141 -2.54 -11.46 4.13
N THR A 142 -3.39 -11.38 5.14
CA THR A 142 -3.55 -12.44 6.15
C THR A 142 -4.68 -13.38 5.77
N LEU A 143 -4.41 -14.68 5.83
CA LEU A 143 -5.41 -15.75 5.66
C LEU A 143 -5.55 -16.52 6.96
N THR A 144 -6.77 -16.91 7.32
CA THR A 144 -7.02 -17.81 8.46
C THR A 144 -7.39 -19.18 7.92
N ARG A 145 -6.74 -20.24 8.42
CA ARG A 145 -7.05 -21.61 7.99
C ARG A 145 -8.48 -21.98 8.37
N SER A 146 -9.24 -22.55 7.42
CA SER A 146 -10.55 -23.15 7.63
C SER A 146 -10.51 -24.66 7.31
N SER A 147 -11.62 -25.39 7.52
CA SER A 147 -11.70 -26.84 7.28
C SER A 147 -11.28 -27.23 5.86
N ASP A 148 -11.74 -26.44 4.87
CA ASP A 148 -11.60 -26.77 3.45
C ASP A 148 -10.76 -25.76 2.67
N GLY A 149 -9.99 -24.91 3.36
CA GLY A 149 -9.15 -23.90 2.72
C GLY A 149 -8.78 -22.76 3.66
N TRP A 150 -9.12 -21.52 3.27
CA TRP A 150 -8.84 -20.32 4.05
C TRP A 150 -10.03 -19.36 4.05
N SER A 151 -10.22 -18.64 5.14
CA SER A 151 -11.03 -17.43 5.19
C SER A 151 -10.17 -16.18 5.08
N PHE A 152 -10.74 -15.13 4.51
CA PHE A 152 -10.11 -13.83 4.36
C PHE A 152 -11.11 -12.71 4.61
N ASP A 153 -10.59 -11.56 5.03
CA ASP A 153 -11.28 -10.27 5.10
C ASP A 153 -10.24 -9.19 4.83
N ALA A 154 -10.31 -8.56 3.66
CA ALA A 154 -9.30 -7.60 3.23
C ALA A 154 -9.88 -6.53 2.29
N PRO A 155 -9.30 -5.31 2.32
CA PRO A 155 -9.59 -4.28 1.32
C PRO A 155 -8.75 -4.47 0.05
N PHE A 156 -9.41 -4.36 -1.10
CA PHE A 156 -8.83 -4.45 -2.44
C PHE A 156 -9.18 -3.21 -3.27
N GLY A 157 -8.30 -2.80 -4.17
CA GLY A 157 -8.49 -1.62 -5.02
C GLY A 157 -7.39 -1.45 -6.07
N GLY A 158 -7.71 -0.88 -7.24
CA GLY A 158 -6.76 -0.51 -8.29
C GLY A 158 -6.70 1.02 -8.41
N VAL A 159 -5.54 1.68 -8.48
CA VAL A 159 -4.31 1.35 -9.23
C VAL A 159 -3.07 1.62 -8.37
N GLY A 160 -2.19 0.63 -8.17
CA GLY A 160 -0.83 0.84 -7.64
C GLY A 160 -0.71 1.36 -6.20
N PRO A 161 0.53 1.52 -5.69
CA PRO A 161 0.81 1.84 -4.29
C PRO A 161 0.63 3.33 -3.92
N ASP A 162 -0.04 4.12 -4.77
CA ASP A 162 -0.29 5.53 -4.52
C ASP A 162 -1.63 5.71 -3.77
N PRO A 163 -1.63 6.25 -2.54
CA PRO A 163 -2.86 6.54 -1.80
C PRO A 163 -3.79 7.55 -2.52
N SER A 164 -3.31 8.24 -3.55
CA SER A 164 -4.11 9.15 -4.40
C SER A 164 -4.77 8.48 -5.63
N ALA A 165 -4.46 7.21 -5.93
CA ALA A 165 -4.94 6.53 -7.14
C ALA A 165 -6.07 5.50 -6.92
N SER A 166 -6.67 5.45 -5.73
CA SER A 166 -7.74 4.50 -5.40
C SER A 166 -9.11 5.16 -5.41
N GLU A 167 -9.77 5.26 -6.56
CA GLU A 167 -11.11 5.87 -6.61
C GLU A 167 -12.22 4.94 -6.08
N ARG A 168 -11.96 3.62 -5.90
CA ARG A 168 -12.90 2.66 -5.26
C ARG A 168 -12.19 1.53 -4.53
N VAL A 169 -11.98 1.68 -3.23
CA VAL A 169 -11.58 0.55 -2.36
C VAL A 169 -12.82 -0.28 -2.03
N THR A 170 -12.70 -1.61 -2.12
CA THR A 170 -13.76 -2.56 -1.77
C THR A 170 -13.25 -3.50 -0.68
N ARG A 171 -13.96 -3.60 0.44
CA ARG A 171 -13.66 -4.61 1.46
C ARG A 171 -14.41 -5.89 1.13
N VAL A 172 -13.69 -7.01 1.06
CA VAL A 172 -14.23 -8.31 0.71
C VAL A 172 -13.89 -9.30 1.80
N ALA A 173 -14.92 -9.97 2.34
CA ALA A 173 -14.75 -11.11 3.22
C ALA A 173 -15.34 -12.36 2.58
N GLY A 174 -14.69 -13.51 2.81
CA GLY A 174 -15.11 -14.76 2.21
C GLY A 174 -14.17 -15.91 2.51
N THR A 175 -14.27 -16.96 1.69
CA THR A 175 -13.42 -18.15 1.76
C THR A 175 -12.85 -18.49 0.38
N ILE A 176 -11.70 -19.15 0.39
CA ILE A 176 -11.12 -19.81 -0.77
C ILE A 176 -10.84 -21.27 -0.39
N ALA A 177 -11.47 -22.18 -1.11
CA ALA A 177 -11.33 -23.62 -0.88
C ALA A 177 -10.00 -24.14 -1.46
N ALA A 178 -9.61 -25.35 -1.05
CA ALA A 178 -8.37 -26.00 -1.48
C ALA A 178 -8.30 -26.31 -2.99
N ASP A 179 -9.44 -26.29 -3.69
CA ASP A 179 -9.53 -26.40 -5.15
C ASP A 179 -9.45 -25.04 -5.87
N GLY A 180 -9.33 -23.93 -5.12
CA GLY A 180 -9.32 -22.57 -5.66
C GLY A 180 -10.70 -21.91 -5.78
N THR A 181 -11.78 -22.59 -5.39
CA THR A 181 -13.12 -22.01 -5.41
C THR A 181 -13.25 -20.88 -4.38
N ILE A 182 -13.45 -19.65 -4.85
CA ILE A 182 -13.61 -18.46 -3.99
C ILE A 182 -15.11 -18.14 -3.80
N THR A 183 -15.55 -18.17 -2.55
CA THR A 183 -16.90 -17.78 -2.12
C THR A 183 -16.85 -16.45 -1.39
N VAL A 184 -17.62 -15.47 -1.85
CA VAL A 184 -17.72 -14.15 -1.23
C VAL A 184 -18.88 -14.14 -0.23
N ALA A 185 -18.60 -13.77 1.01
CA ALA A 185 -19.60 -13.60 2.06
C ALA A 185 -20.12 -12.15 2.09
N THR A 186 -19.21 -11.18 2.07
CA THR A 186 -19.54 -9.75 2.00
C THR A 186 -18.62 -9.04 1.02
N GLN A 187 -19.17 -8.03 0.35
CA GLN A 187 -18.44 -7.16 -0.56
C GLN A 187 -19.07 -5.77 -0.53
N GLU A 188 -18.38 -4.83 0.09
CA GLU A 188 -18.92 -3.51 0.43
C GLU A 188 -17.88 -2.43 0.12
N PRO A 189 -18.31 -1.15 -0.05
CA PRO A 189 -17.37 -0.04 -0.08
C PRO A 189 -16.42 -0.10 1.11
N GLY A 190 -15.12 -0.13 0.82
CA GLY A 190 -14.06 -0.12 1.82
C GLY A 190 -13.44 1.27 1.93
N GLY A 191 -12.64 1.45 2.98
CA GLY A 191 -11.70 2.57 3.09
C GLY A 191 -10.26 2.08 3.04
N SER A 192 -9.33 3.00 2.82
CA SER A 192 -7.92 2.72 3.05
C SER A 192 -7.71 2.21 4.49
N PRO A 193 -6.81 1.25 4.71
CA PRO A 193 -6.56 0.75 6.06
C PRO A 193 -6.04 1.88 6.95
N PRO A 194 -6.38 1.86 8.25
CA PRO A 194 -5.85 2.83 9.20
C PRO A 194 -4.36 2.53 9.42
N CYS A 195 -3.53 3.11 8.57
CA CYS A 195 -2.10 2.96 8.71
C CYS A 195 -1.65 3.74 9.95
N PRO A 196 -0.84 3.15 10.86
CA PRO A 196 -0.57 3.67 12.20
C PRO A 196 0.20 4.99 12.18
N ILE A 197 -0.44 6.10 11.84
CA ILE A 197 0.20 7.42 11.83
C ILE A 197 -0.11 7.99 13.19
N CYS A 198 0.79 7.81 14.14
CA CYS A 198 0.42 8.01 15.53
C CYS A 198 1.68 8.26 16.37
N LEU A 199 1.46 8.70 17.60
CA LEU A 199 2.45 8.88 18.63
C LEU A 199 2.71 7.58 19.38
N ALA A 200 3.93 7.43 19.90
CA ALA A 200 4.23 6.39 20.87
C ALA A 200 3.41 6.56 22.15
N ARG A 201 3.03 5.44 22.78
CA ARG A 201 2.54 5.37 24.16
C ARG A 201 3.38 6.24 25.10
N GLY A 202 2.73 6.93 26.04
CA GLY A 202 3.37 7.75 27.06
C GLY A 202 3.69 9.17 26.61
N THR A 203 3.59 9.47 25.31
CA THR A 203 3.76 10.82 24.78
C THR A 203 2.80 11.79 25.47
N LYS A 204 3.32 12.91 25.93
CA LYS A 204 2.63 13.92 26.73
C LYS A 204 1.98 14.95 25.84
N ILE A 205 0.65 14.98 25.82
CA ILE A 205 -0.11 16.00 25.09
C ILE A 205 -0.36 17.18 26.01
N ALA A 206 -0.09 18.39 25.50
CA ALA A 206 -0.34 19.60 26.25
C ALA A 206 -1.84 19.88 26.37
N THR A 207 -2.34 19.96 27.60
CA THR A 207 -3.70 20.42 27.91
C THR A 207 -3.66 21.68 28.78
N PRO A 208 -4.76 22.46 28.87
CA PRO A 208 -4.86 23.57 29.81
C PRO A 208 -4.64 23.20 31.28
N GLY A 209 -4.95 21.95 31.66
CA GLY A 209 -4.75 21.44 33.02
C GLY A 209 -3.37 20.82 33.29
N GLY A 210 -2.46 20.88 32.32
CA GLY A 210 -1.17 20.21 32.36
C GLY A 210 -1.03 19.12 31.30
N GLU A 211 0.10 18.43 31.30
CA GLU A 211 0.38 17.41 30.29
C GLU A 211 -0.24 16.05 30.64
N ILE A 212 -0.91 15.41 29.67
CA ILE A 212 -1.56 14.11 29.85
C ILE A 212 -0.98 13.12 28.84
N ALA A 213 -0.76 11.86 29.25
CA ALA A 213 -0.31 10.82 28.33
C ALA A 213 -1.37 10.55 27.25
N VAL A 214 -0.96 10.43 26.00
CA VAL A 214 -1.85 10.31 24.84
C VAL A 214 -2.85 9.15 24.97
N GLU A 215 -2.44 8.01 25.54
CA GLU A 215 -3.31 6.85 25.75
C GLU A 215 -4.39 7.04 26.83
N ALA A 216 -4.23 8.06 27.69
CA ALA A 216 -5.17 8.38 28.75
C ALA A 216 -6.26 9.36 28.31
N LEU A 217 -6.06 10.08 27.20
CA LEU A 217 -7.00 11.06 26.67
C LEU A 217 -8.25 10.41 26.07
N ARG A 218 -9.36 11.11 26.13
CA ARG A 218 -10.67 10.72 25.62
C ARG A 218 -11.30 11.88 24.82
N SER A 219 -12.25 11.56 23.95
CA SER A 219 -13.11 12.58 23.35
C SER A 219 -13.82 13.38 24.44
N GLY A 220 -13.84 14.70 24.30
CA GLY A 220 -14.35 15.66 25.27
C GLY A 220 -13.26 16.28 26.15
N ASP A 221 -12.10 15.65 26.31
CA ASP A 221 -11.02 16.19 27.14
C ASP A 221 -10.48 17.50 26.57
N PRO A 222 -10.04 18.45 27.42
CA PRO A 222 -9.46 19.71 26.96
C PRO A 222 -8.07 19.49 26.37
N VAL A 223 -7.71 20.27 25.36
CA VAL A 223 -6.41 20.20 24.67
C VAL A 223 -6.00 21.57 24.16
N TRP A 224 -4.69 21.83 24.08
CA TRP A 224 -4.20 23.00 23.36
C TRP A 224 -4.14 22.70 21.85
N THR A 225 -4.68 23.61 21.04
CA THR A 225 -4.62 23.57 19.57
C THR A 225 -4.29 24.95 18.99
N LEU A 226 -4.19 25.05 17.67
CA LEU A 226 -4.09 26.32 16.95
C LEU A 226 -5.44 26.71 16.36
N ASP A 227 -5.82 27.99 16.50
CA ASP A 227 -6.91 28.56 15.69
C ASP A 227 -6.42 28.86 14.27
N ALA A 228 -7.33 29.24 13.37
CA ALA A 228 -7.01 29.54 11.97
C ALA A 228 -6.01 30.70 11.79
N SER A 229 -5.75 31.51 12.82
CA SER A 229 -4.75 32.57 12.80
C SER A 229 -3.37 32.11 13.27
N GLY A 230 -3.21 30.83 13.62
CA GLY A 230 -1.98 30.28 14.18
C GLY A 230 -1.76 30.63 15.65
N ARG A 231 -2.81 31.03 16.37
CA ARG A 231 -2.72 31.31 17.80
C ARG A 231 -3.09 30.08 18.61
N ARG A 232 -2.31 29.81 19.65
CA ARG A 232 -2.60 28.74 20.61
C ARG A 232 -3.88 29.04 21.41
N VAL A 233 -4.84 28.13 21.35
CA VAL A 233 -6.16 28.22 22.00
C VAL A 233 -6.53 26.90 22.67
N ALA A 234 -7.34 26.97 23.73
CA ALA A 234 -7.90 25.79 24.35
C ALA A 234 -9.12 25.32 23.55
N SER A 235 -9.20 24.01 23.31
CA SER A 235 -10.33 23.36 22.65
C SER A 235 -10.58 22.00 23.29
N THR A 236 -11.46 21.18 22.71
CA THR A 236 -11.76 19.82 23.16
C THR A 236 -11.30 18.80 22.14
N ILE A 237 -10.89 17.62 22.57
CA ILE A 237 -10.64 16.48 21.68
C ILE A 237 -11.99 15.99 21.13
N VAL A 238 -12.15 15.90 19.81
CA VAL A 238 -13.36 15.33 19.20
C VAL A 238 -13.20 13.84 18.93
N GLN A 239 -11.98 13.38 18.70
CA GLN A 239 -11.69 11.98 18.39
C GLN A 239 -10.35 11.56 18.97
N VAL A 240 -10.27 10.30 19.39
CA VAL A 240 -9.02 9.62 19.74
C VAL A 240 -8.87 8.39 18.86
N GLY A 241 -7.64 8.10 18.45
CA GLY A 241 -7.29 6.96 17.62
C GLY A 241 -6.23 6.11 18.28
N SER A 242 -6.25 4.80 18.04
CA SER A 242 -5.15 3.94 18.43
C SER A 242 -5.06 2.71 17.54
N THR A 243 -3.84 2.33 17.19
CA THR A 243 -3.55 1.19 16.31
C THR A 243 -2.54 0.26 16.96
N PRO A 244 -2.80 -1.06 17.05
CA PRO A 244 -1.78 -2.02 17.48
C PRO A 244 -0.65 -2.08 16.46
N VAL A 245 0.57 -2.28 16.95
CA VAL A 245 1.77 -2.32 16.11
C VAL A 245 2.47 -3.68 16.21
N PRO A 246 3.00 -4.22 15.10
CA PRO A 246 3.77 -5.46 15.15
C PRO A 246 5.12 -5.24 15.85
N PRO A 247 5.80 -6.31 16.31
CA PRO A 247 7.12 -6.22 16.94
C PRO A 247 8.22 -5.59 16.06
N THR A 248 7.99 -5.54 14.75
CA THR A 248 8.90 -4.94 13.77
C THR A 248 8.66 -3.44 13.56
N HIS A 249 7.69 -2.84 14.26
CA HIS A 249 7.34 -1.44 14.07
C HIS A 249 8.48 -0.51 14.46
N ARG A 250 8.62 0.57 13.70
CA ARG A 250 9.64 1.60 13.93
C ARG A 250 9.00 2.98 13.87
N VAL A 251 9.51 3.86 14.71
CA VAL A 251 9.09 5.25 14.84
C VAL A 251 10.29 6.17 14.60
N VAL A 252 10.06 7.39 14.15
CA VAL A 252 11.08 8.44 14.13
C VAL A 252 11.32 8.89 15.57
N ARG A 253 12.58 8.89 15.98
CA ARG A 253 13.06 9.60 17.15
C ARG A 253 13.38 11.02 16.75
N LEU A 254 12.38 11.89 16.78
CA LEU A 254 12.58 13.32 16.52
C LEU A 254 13.11 13.96 17.79
N GLN A 255 14.34 14.46 17.75
CA GLN A 255 14.96 15.18 18.85
C GLN A 255 15.38 16.58 18.40
N LEU A 256 15.02 17.58 19.20
CA LEU A 256 15.37 18.98 18.97
C LEU A 256 16.52 19.39 19.90
N ALA A 257 17.28 20.41 19.52
CA ALA A 257 18.47 20.89 20.22
C ALA A 257 18.15 21.46 21.62
N ASP A 258 16.90 21.85 21.87
CA ASP A 258 16.42 22.31 23.18
C ASP A 258 16.03 21.16 24.13
N GLY A 259 16.24 19.90 23.71
CA GLY A 259 15.99 18.71 24.51
C GLY A 259 14.60 18.10 24.33
N ARG A 260 13.68 18.75 23.61
CA ARG A 260 12.39 18.15 23.27
C ARG A 260 12.58 16.91 22.40
N LEU A 261 11.81 15.86 22.69
CA LEU A 261 11.86 14.59 21.98
C LEU A 261 10.47 14.01 21.84
N VAL A 262 10.15 13.52 20.65
CA VAL A 262 8.93 12.73 20.41
C VAL A 262 9.27 11.48 19.61
N LEU A 263 8.66 10.36 20.00
CA LEU A 263 8.67 9.12 19.24
C LEU A 263 7.35 9.04 18.47
N VAL A 264 7.44 9.12 17.15
CA VAL A 264 6.26 9.30 16.30
C VAL A 264 6.41 8.53 15.00
N SER A 265 5.31 8.02 14.46
CA SER A 265 5.33 7.37 13.15
C SER A 265 5.88 8.33 12.09
N PRO A 266 6.77 7.88 11.20
CA PRO A 266 7.44 8.77 10.25
C PRO A 266 6.49 9.68 9.43
N GLY A 267 5.30 9.20 9.08
CA GLY A 267 4.28 9.91 8.29
C GLY A 267 3.38 10.88 9.06
N HIS A 268 3.60 11.04 10.36
CA HIS A 268 2.78 11.93 11.18
C HIS A 268 2.97 13.36 10.70
N PRO A 269 1.90 14.13 10.45
CA PRO A 269 2.03 15.42 9.80
C PRO A 269 2.62 16.43 10.77
N LEU A 270 3.47 17.30 10.24
CA LEU A 270 3.78 18.60 10.79
C LEU A 270 2.57 19.53 10.55
N PRO A 271 2.46 20.69 11.22
CA PRO A 271 1.38 21.65 11.00
C PRO A 271 1.22 22.12 9.54
N ASP A 272 2.29 22.06 8.74
CA ASP A 272 2.28 22.42 7.32
C ASP A 272 1.88 21.25 6.38
N GLY A 273 1.51 20.10 6.95
CA GLY A 273 1.08 18.91 6.23
C GLY A 273 2.21 18.04 5.69
N ARG A 274 3.47 18.49 5.74
CA ARG A 274 4.61 17.61 5.46
C ARG A 274 4.70 16.55 6.55
N PRO A 275 5.24 15.37 6.26
CA PRO A 275 5.34 14.33 7.28
C PRO A 275 6.63 14.48 8.11
N VAL A 276 6.64 14.00 9.36
CA VAL A 276 7.74 14.19 10.32
C VAL A 276 9.08 13.72 9.77
N ALA A 277 9.16 12.60 9.07
CA ALA A 277 10.44 12.12 8.54
C ALA A 277 10.92 12.85 7.27
N SER A 278 10.22 13.89 6.83
CA SER A 278 10.80 14.88 5.92
C SER A 278 11.85 15.76 6.62
N LEU A 279 11.87 15.79 7.96
CA LEU A 279 12.88 16.49 8.73
C LEU A 279 14.20 15.71 8.74
N GLY A 280 15.29 16.40 8.46
CA GLY A 280 16.66 15.93 8.57
C GLY A 280 17.42 16.62 9.71
N VAL A 281 18.55 16.04 10.11
CA VAL A 281 19.46 16.67 11.07
C VAL A 281 19.98 17.99 10.49
N GLY A 282 19.93 19.05 11.30
CA GLY A 282 20.31 20.41 10.91
C GLY A 282 19.13 21.29 10.46
N ASP A 283 17.97 20.71 10.17
CA ASP A 283 16.75 21.49 9.88
C ASP A 283 16.32 22.29 11.11
N THR A 284 15.66 23.43 10.90
CA THR A 284 14.99 24.17 11.98
C THR A 284 13.52 23.82 12.00
N TYR A 285 13.03 23.34 13.14
CA TYR A 285 11.64 22.97 13.35
C TYR A 285 11.15 23.44 14.72
N ASP A 286 9.95 24.03 14.76
CA ASP A 286 9.31 24.50 15.99
C ASP A 286 10.25 25.34 16.88
N GLY A 287 11.02 26.23 16.24
CA GLY A 287 11.96 27.13 16.90
C GLY A 287 13.30 26.52 17.35
N ALA A 288 13.57 25.25 17.06
CA ALA A 288 14.82 24.57 17.45
C ALA A 288 15.43 23.75 16.30
N VAL A 289 16.73 23.46 16.39
CA VAL A 289 17.44 22.64 15.38
C VAL A 289 17.17 21.16 15.63
N VAL A 290 16.87 20.40 14.58
CA VAL A 290 16.73 18.94 14.62
C VAL A 290 18.11 18.31 14.82
N THR A 291 18.27 17.54 15.90
CA THR A 291 19.51 16.83 16.23
C THR A 291 19.44 15.33 15.96
N SER A 292 18.23 14.76 15.86
CA SER A 292 18.00 13.39 15.37
C SER A 292 16.63 13.29 14.70
N ALA A 293 16.56 12.48 13.65
CA ALA A 293 15.32 12.06 12.98
C ALA A 293 15.40 10.57 12.59
N ASP A 294 16.17 9.79 13.35
CA ASP A 294 16.47 8.39 13.03
C ASP A 294 15.27 7.48 13.33
N LEU A 295 15.18 6.37 12.61
CA LEU A 295 14.21 5.32 12.94
C LEU A 295 14.70 4.51 14.15
N ALA A 296 13.84 4.39 15.15
CA ALA A 296 14.05 3.53 16.31
C ALA A 296 13.02 2.39 16.32
N PRO A 297 13.40 1.16 16.71
CA PRO A 297 12.43 0.11 17.05
C PRO A 297 11.44 0.60 18.11
N TYR A 298 10.19 0.17 18.01
CA TYR A 298 9.13 0.50 18.96
C TYR A 298 8.32 -0.74 19.34
N ASP A 299 8.27 -1.02 20.64
CA ASP A 299 7.66 -2.20 21.24
C ASP A 299 6.47 -1.89 22.17
N GLY A 300 6.00 -0.63 22.21
CA GLY A 300 4.92 -0.20 23.11
C GLY A 300 3.51 -0.74 22.79
N GLY A 301 3.43 -1.69 21.85
CA GLY A 301 2.27 -2.53 21.50
C GLY A 301 1.15 -1.81 20.75
N ARG A 302 1.00 -0.50 20.95
CA ARG A 302 0.05 0.36 20.23
C ARG A 302 0.59 1.77 20.10
N THR A 303 0.18 2.47 19.06
CA THR A 303 0.36 3.90 18.90
C THR A 303 -0.99 4.62 19.05
N PHE A 304 -0.96 5.93 19.28
CA PHE A 304 -2.13 6.75 19.61
C PHE A 304 -2.13 8.08 18.87
N ASP A 305 -3.31 8.64 18.62
CA ASP A 305 -3.44 10.00 18.10
C ASP A 305 -4.71 10.66 18.65
N VAL A 306 -4.77 11.99 18.57
CA VAL A 306 -5.90 12.81 19.01
C VAL A 306 -6.27 13.83 17.94
N LEU A 307 -7.55 14.14 17.84
CA LEU A 307 -8.08 15.19 16.98
C LEU A 307 -8.67 16.30 17.84
N PRO A 308 -8.00 17.46 17.96
CA PRO A 308 -8.62 18.65 18.54
C PRO A 308 -9.81 19.15 17.71
N ALA A 309 -10.81 19.74 18.35
CA ALA A 309 -11.84 20.50 17.66
C ALA A 309 -11.24 21.79 17.10
N GLY A 310 -11.51 22.07 15.83
CA GLY A 310 -11.06 23.27 15.14
C GLY A 310 -10.71 22.93 13.69
N ASP A 311 -10.04 23.84 12.99
CA ASP A 311 -9.75 23.70 11.55
C ASP A 311 -8.33 23.21 11.28
N THR A 312 -7.44 23.27 12.28
CA THR A 312 -6.01 22.98 12.09
C THR A 312 -5.65 21.54 12.42
N GLY A 313 -6.34 20.92 13.37
CA GLY A 313 -5.97 19.60 13.90
C GLY A 313 -4.61 19.57 14.60
N VAL A 314 -3.99 20.74 14.87
CA VAL A 314 -2.66 20.83 15.47
C VAL A 314 -2.74 20.65 16.99
N TYR A 315 -1.75 19.99 17.57
CA TYR A 315 -1.57 19.88 19.01
C TYR A 315 -0.08 19.85 19.37
N TRP A 316 0.25 19.84 20.67
CA TRP A 316 1.62 19.70 21.14
C TRP A 316 1.82 18.34 21.81
N ALA A 317 2.82 17.59 21.33
CA ALA A 317 3.27 16.32 21.88
C ALA A 317 4.70 16.45 22.39
N ASN A 318 4.90 16.22 23.69
CA ASN A 318 6.16 16.51 24.42
C ASN A 318 6.67 17.93 24.12
N GLY A 319 5.74 18.89 24.01
CA GLY A 319 6.02 20.27 23.68
C GLY A 319 6.40 20.54 22.21
N ILE A 320 6.30 19.57 21.31
CA ILE A 320 6.55 19.72 19.87
C ILE A 320 5.22 19.84 19.13
N GLU A 321 5.06 20.86 18.29
CA GLU A 321 3.88 21.00 17.42
C GLU A 321 3.79 19.85 16.41
N LEU A 322 2.61 19.24 16.30
CA LEU A 322 2.31 18.20 15.32
C LEU A 322 0.85 18.35 14.85
N GLY A 323 0.57 17.89 13.64
CA GLY A 323 -0.79 17.77 13.13
C GLY A 323 -1.41 16.42 13.48
N SER A 324 -2.73 16.39 13.63
CA SER A 324 -3.48 15.14 13.73
C SER A 324 -3.51 14.39 12.40
N THR A 325 -3.57 13.08 12.52
CA THR A 325 -3.71 12.12 11.42
C THR A 325 -5.13 11.61 11.29
N LEU A 326 -5.96 11.93 12.29
CA LEU A 326 -7.37 11.66 12.30
C LEU A 326 -8.04 12.73 11.45
N PHE A 327 -8.61 12.30 10.33
CA PHE A 327 -9.38 13.18 9.46
C PHE A 327 -10.79 13.40 10.03
N ARG A 328 -11.39 14.53 9.67
CA ARG A 328 -12.85 14.66 9.62
C ARG A 328 -13.35 14.14 8.28
#